data_AF-A0A2T0QWY2-F1
#
_entry.id   AF-A0A2T0QWY2-F1
#
_cell.length_a   1.000
_cell.length_b   1.000
_cell.length_c   1.000
_cell.angle_alpha   90.00
_cell.angle_beta   90.00
_cell.angle_gamma   90.00
#
_symmetry.space_group_name_H-M   'P 1'
#
loop_
_entity.id
_entity.type
_entity.pdbx_description
1 polymer ?
#
loop_
_entity_poly.entity_id
_entity_poly.type
_entity_poly.pdbx_seq_one_letter_code
_entity_poly.pdbx_strand_id
1 'polypeptide(L)'
;MSDIAALPRTTASVAVSRAQQSAEAALTRLPWDVQRRWEEMKESSWAEQCTARWTKQAPIALAGLASVAEVDARIGKLWLQRRGDEMDEALRVLLLEIAEGGPGGELAFLVLTRRLALVVVKLAERYGLGMSSVVASLWLLAADYPLTRRPHRIALNLRLDLQKRIRHDEVEYRASHELRGLGEDVEVVRRLDSRQRFLDAAAAEDPARMVESMQPFSADPAAAVNASTLSAADLAEGLLRWASQVLSASDVELLTMVFAAGGPRRTPLEQVAAELGLSHQATRQRLQRATQRLSQAVCAASEPQDERSCA
;
A
#
# COMPACT_ATOMS: atom_id res chain seq x y z
N MET A 1 33.82 22.37 -41.89
CA MET A 1 33.61 20.95 -42.22
C MET A 1 34.03 20.15 -41.01
N SER A 2 33.08 19.84 -40.13
CA SER A 2 33.35 19.11 -38.89
C SER A 2 32.73 17.72 -39.02
N ASP A 3 33.57 16.73 -39.24
CA ASP A 3 33.21 15.31 -39.16
C ASP A 3 32.95 14.96 -37.69
N ILE A 4 31.67 15.03 -37.30
CA ILE A 4 31.21 14.42 -36.05
C ILE A 4 31.20 12.91 -36.30
N ALA A 5 32.29 12.24 -35.92
CA ALA A 5 32.39 10.79 -35.92
C ALA A 5 31.20 10.19 -35.19
N ALA A 6 30.33 9.49 -35.93
CA ALA A 6 29.17 8.81 -35.39
C ALA A 6 29.64 7.80 -34.34
N LEU A 7 29.22 8.00 -33.08
CA LEU A 7 29.46 7.04 -32.01
C LEU A 7 28.98 5.64 -32.43
N PRO A 8 29.73 4.58 -32.11
CA PRO A 8 29.42 3.23 -32.60
C PRO A 8 28.08 2.75 -32.03
N ARG A 9 27.15 2.39 -32.93
CA ARG A 9 25.81 1.84 -32.63
C ARG A 9 25.84 0.64 -31.66
N THR A 10 26.98 -0.01 -31.50
CA THR A 10 27.21 -1.15 -30.61
C THR A 10 26.96 -0.83 -29.13
N THR A 11 27.23 0.40 -28.67
CA THR A 11 27.11 0.75 -27.23
C THR A 11 25.65 0.83 -26.76
N ALA A 12 24.74 1.30 -27.62
CA ALA A 12 23.32 1.46 -27.29
C ALA A 12 22.62 0.09 -27.12
N SER A 13 22.92 -0.87 -28.00
CA SER A 13 22.35 -2.23 -27.94
C SER A 13 22.72 -2.94 -26.63
N VAL A 14 23.99 -2.86 -26.23
CA VAL A 14 24.50 -3.47 -24.99
C VAL A 14 23.83 -2.85 -23.76
N ALA A 15 23.61 -1.53 -23.75
CA ALA A 15 22.95 -0.85 -22.64
C ALA A 15 21.47 -1.28 -22.47
N VAL A 16 20.73 -1.41 -23.58
CA VAL A 16 19.33 -1.89 -23.56
C VAL A 16 19.25 -3.33 -23.05
N SER A 17 20.13 -4.20 -23.53
CA SER A 17 20.20 -5.61 -23.09
C SER A 17 20.47 -5.72 -21.59
N ARG A 18 21.43 -4.96 -21.04
CA ARG A 18 21.71 -4.93 -19.59
C ARG A 18 20.54 -4.41 -18.77
N ALA A 19 19.85 -3.38 -19.26
CA ALA A 19 18.67 -2.84 -18.58
C ALA A 19 17.53 -3.86 -18.53
N GLN A 20 17.31 -4.59 -19.62
CA GLN A 20 16.33 -5.68 -19.68
C GLN A 20 16.69 -6.82 -18.73
N GLN A 21 17.93 -7.31 -18.74
CA GLN A 21 18.40 -8.35 -17.83
C GLN A 21 18.25 -7.94 -16.35
N SER A 22 18.55 -6.67 -16.03
CA SER A 22 18.38 -6.15 -14.67
C SER A 22 16.91 -6.09 -14.25
N ALA A 23 16.00 -5.79 -15.17
CA ALA A 23 14.57 -5.79 -14.91
C ALA A 23 14.05 -7.23 -14.69
N GLU A 24 14.45 -8.18 -15.54
CA GLU A 24 14.11 -9.59 -15.41
C GLU A 24 14.62 -10.19 -14.09
N ALA A 25 15.88 -9.89 -13.72
CA ALA A 25 16.45 -10.31 -12.45
C ALA A 25 15.75 -9.66 -11.23
N ALA A 26 15.16 -8.47 -11.38
CA ALA A 26 14.39 -7.84 -10.30
C ALA A 26 13.01 -8.51 -10.12
N LEU A 27 12.40 -9.02 -11.20
CA LEU A 27 11.11 -9.71 -11.13
C LEU A 27 11.18 -10.99 -10.29
N THR A 28 12.28 -11.76 -10.41
CA THR A 28 12.47 -12.99 -9.63
C THR A 28 12.66 -12.73 -8.13
N ARG A 29 12.97 -11.48 -7.76
CA ARG A 29 13.17 -11.04 -6.37
C ARG A 29 11.93 -10.42 -5.73
N LEU A 30 10.83 -10.29 -6.48
CA LEU A 30 9.57 -9.86 -5.90
C LEU A 30 9.07 -10.89 -4.88
N PRO A 31 8.25 -10.48 -3.89
CA PRO A 31 7.61 -11.42 -2.96
C PRO A 31 6.93 -12.58 -3.69
N TRP A 32 7.04 -13.80 -3.15
CA TRP A 32 6.56 -15.02 -3.80
C TRP A 32 5.03 -15.00 -4.02
N ASP A 33 4.30 -14.35 -3.12
CA ASP A 33 2.86 -14.13 -3.17
C ASP A 33 2.47 -13.22 -4.34
N VAL A 34 3.23 -12.16 -4.60
CA VAL A 34 3.06 -11.30 -5.79
C VAL A 34 3.29 -12.09 -7.08
N GLN A 35 4.32 -12.93 -7.11
CA GLN A 35 4.63 -13.76 -8.28
C GLN A 35 3.53 -14.80 -8.53
N ARG A 36 3.11 -15.54 -7.48
CA ARG A 36 2.03 -16.52 -7.57
C ARG A 36 0.73 -15.87 -8.03
N ARG A 37 0.34 -14.74 -7.42
CA ARG A 37 -0.91 -14.05 -7.73
C ARG A 37 -0.92 -13.51 -9.16
N TRP A 38 0.23 -13.06 -9.67
CA TRP A 38 0.38 -12.73 -11.09
C TRP A 38 0.15 -13.93 -12.01
N GLU A 39 0.74 -15.09 -11.71
CA GLU A 39 0.55 -16.30 -12.51
C GLU A 39 -0.91 -16.79 -12.49
N GLU A 40 -1.59 -16.70 -11.35
CA GLU A 40 -3.02 -17.03 -11.22
C GLU A 40 -3.91 -16.09 -12.03
N MET A 41 -3.66 -14.77 -11.95
CA MET A 41 -4.57 -13.78 -12.53
C MET A 41 -4.34 -13.57 -14.03
N LYS A 42 -3.11 -13.73 -14.53
CA LYS A 42 -2.80 -13.41 -15.93
C LYS A 42 -3.51 -14.34 -16.94
N GLU A 43 -3.83 -15.56 -16.54
CA GLU A 43 -4.52 -16.58 -17.35
C GLU A 43 -6.04 -16.59 -17.14
N SER A 44 -6.54 -15.70 -16.28
CA SER A 44 -7.97 -15.64 -15.98
C SER A 44 -8.78 -15.03 -17.13
N SER A 45 -9.98 -15.56 -17.38
CA SER A 45 -10.87 -15.04 -18.43
C SER A 45 -11.30 -13.59 -18.21
N TRP A 46 -11.29 -13.11 -16.96
CA TRP A 46 -11.60 -11.73 -16.65
C TRP A 46 -10.41 -10.78 -16.90
N ALA A 47 -9.16 -11.30 -16.95
CA ALA A 47 -7.99 -10.50 -17.35
C ALA A 47 -8.06 -10.06 -18.81
N GLU A 48 -8.64 -10.88 -19.69
CA GLU A 48 -8.94 -10.50 -21.09
C GLU A 48 -9.92 -9.33 -21.14
N GLN A 49 -10.97 -9.37 -20.31
CA GLN A 49 -11.95 -8.28 -20.23
C GLN A 49 -11.32 -6.98 -19.71
N CYS A 50 -10.46 -7.07 -18.70
CA CYS A 50 -9.71 -5.92 -18.19
C CYS A 50 -8.79 -5.34 -19.28
N THR A 51 -8.04 -6.20 -19.97
CA THR A 51 -7.17 -5.79 -21.08
C THR A 51 -7.99 -5.08 -22.16
N ALA A 52 -9.13 -5.63 -22.58
CA ALA A 52 -10.02 -5.02 -23.57
C ALA A 52 -10.60 -3.66 -23.12
N ARG A 53 -10.82 -3.45 -21.81
CA ARG A 53 -11.17 -2.11 -21.29
C ARG A 53 -9.97 -1.17 -21.36
N TRP A 54 -8.79 -1.61 -20.94
CA TRP A 54 -7.59 -0.78 -20.92
C TRP A 54 -7.17 -0.33 -22.32
N THR A 55 -7.26 -1.21 -23.32
CA THR A 55 -6.96 -0.86 -24.72
C THR A 55 -7.92 0.19 -25.29
N LYS A 56 -9.20 0.19 -24.87
CA LYS A 56 -10.17 1.24 -25.21
C LYS A 56 -9.84 2.58 -24.55
N GLN A 57 -9.33 2.56 -23.32
CA GLN A 57 -9.01 3.77 -22.55
C GLN A 57 -7.64 4.39 -22.89
N ALA A 58 -6.71 3.59 -23.42
CA ALA A 58 -5.37 4.01 -23.87
C ALA A 58 -5.09 3.51 -25.31
N PRO A 59 -5.79 4.04 -26.33
CA PRO A 59 -5.71 3.52 -27.69
C PRO A 59 -4.34 3.75 -28.35
N ILE A 60 -3.53 4.70 -27.91
CA ILE A 60 -2.20 4.92 -28.52
C ILE A 60 -1.18 3.97 -27.89
N ALA A 61 -1.15 3.88 -26.57
CA ALA A 61 -0.17 3.07 -25.85
C ALA A 61 -0.44 1.56 -25.91
N LEU A 62 -1.72 1.16 -25.86
CA LEU A 62 -2.16 -0.23 -25.66
C LEU A 62 -2.99 -0.79 -26.83
N ALA A 63 -2.98 -0.16 -28.01
CA ALA A 63 -3.72 -0.67 -29.17
C ALA A 63 -3.32 -2.10 -29.55
N GLY A 64 -4.34 -2.92 -29.83
CA GLY A 64 -4.19 -4.27 -30.40
C GLY A 64 -3.69 -5.33 -29.42
N LEU A 65 -3.54 -5.01 -28.13
CA LEU A 65 -3.14 -5.99 -27.12
C LEU A 65 -4.35 -6.81 -26.68
N ALA A 66 -4.18 -8.12 -26.63
CA ALA A 66 -5.22 -9.10 -26.30
C ALA A 66 -5.05 -9.70 -24.90
N SER A 67 -3.86 -9.60 -24.29
CA SER A 67 -3.61 -10.14 -22.94
C SER A 67 -2.89 -9.16 -22.01
N VAL A 68 -3.02 -9.40 -20.70
CA VAL A 68 -2.30 -8.62 -19.69
C VAL A 68 -0.78 -8.83 -19.75
N ALA A 69 -0.32 -10.01 -20.17
CA ALA A 69 1.09 -10.27 -20.40
C ALA A 69 1.65 -9.39 -21.54
N GLU A 70 0.87 -9.16 -22.60
CA GLU A 70 1.22 -8.23 -23.67
C GLU A 70 1.23 -6.77 -23.19
N VAL A 71 0.30 -6.37 -22.31
CA VAL A 71 0.30 -5.06 -21.65
C VAL A 71 1.57 -4.86 -20.81
N ASP A 72 1.91 -5.83 -19.96
CA ASP A 72 3.12 -5.84 -19.12
C ASP A 72 4.39 -5.71 -19.98
N ALA A 73 4.50 -6.50 -21.05
CA ALA A 73 5.61 -6.43 -22.00
C ALA A 73 5.66 -5.09 -22.76
N ARG A 74 4.50 -4.58 -23.20
CA ARG A 74 4.39 -3.30 -23.92
C ARG A 74 4.88 -2.14 -23.06
N ILE A 75 4.44 -2.05 -21.81
CA ILE A 75 4.89 -0.99 -20.89
C ILE A 75 6.40 -1.10 -20.64
N GLY A 76 6.94 -2.32 -20.49
CA GLY A 76 8.38 -2.55 -20.42
C GLY A 76 9.14 -2.00 -21.63
N LYS A 77 8.62 -2.23 -22.85
CA LYS A 77 9.20 -1.71 -24.09
C LYS A 77 9.13 -0.18 -24.16
N LEU A 78 7.98 0.42 -23.79
CA LEU A 78 7.81 1.89 -23.76
C LEU A 78 8.84 2.54 -22.82
N TRP A 79 9.10 1.91 -21.66
CA TRP A 79 10.10 2.36 -20.70
C TRP A 79 11.51 2.36 -21.28
N LEU A 80 11.93 1.25 -21.90
CA LEU A 80 13.27 1.13 -22.51
C LEU A 80 13.45 2.10 -23.68
N GLN A 81 12.38 2.36 -24.43
CA GLN A 81 12.37 3.29 -25.56
C GLN A 81 12.20 4.76 -25.14
N ARG A 82 11.99 5.04 -23.85
CA ARG A 82 11.76 6.39 -23.29
C ARG A 82 10.56 7.11 -23.94
N ARG A 83 9.51 6.37 -24.33
CA ARG A 83 8.27 6.93 -24.90
C ARG A 83 7.36 7.44 -23.79
N GLY A 84 7.71 8.62 -23.25
CA GLY A 84 7.09 9.21 -22.07
C GLY A 84 5.57 9.34 -22.15
N ASP A 85 5.06 9.92 -23.25
CA ASP A 85 3.63 10.23 -23.37
C ASP A 85 2.75 8.95 -23.42
N GLU A 86 3.17 7.94 -24.20
CA GLU A 86 2.48 6.64 -24.24
C GLU A 86 2.59 5.87 -22.93
N MET A 87 3.74 5.98 -22.26
CA MET A 87 3.91 5.38 -20.94
C MET A 87 2.97 6.03 -19.92
N ASP A 88 2.86 7.36 -19.94
CA ASP A 88 1.93 8.08 -19.06
C ASP A 88 0.48 7.74 -19.38
N GLU A 89 0.11 7.60 -20.66
CA GLU A 89 -1.24 7.17 -21.05
C GLU A 89 -1.58 5.77 -20.51
N ALA A 90 -0.66 4.79 -20.66
CA ALA A 90 -0.85 3.44 -20.12
C ALA A 90 -0.92 3.43 -18.59
N LEU A 91 -0.01 4.13 -17.91
CA LEU A 91 0.03 4.19 -16.45
C LEU A 91 -1.18 4.90 -15.86
N ARG A 92 -1.72 5.92 -16.54
CA ARG A 92 -2.97 6.58 -16.13
C ARG A 92 -4.13 5.59 -16.04
N VAL A 93 -4.28 4.72 -17.05
CA VAL A 93 -5.34 3.69 -17.07
C VAL A 93 -5.16 2.70 -15.92
N LEU A 94 -3.93 2.22 -15.70
CA LEU A 94 -3.66 1.31 -14.59
C LEU A 94 -3.96 1.95 -13.23
N LEU A 95 -3.56 3.22 -13.02
CA LEU A 95 -3.80 3.92 -11.77
C LEU A 95 -5.29 4.20 -11.52
N LEU A 96 -6.08 4.48 -12.57
CA LEU A 96 -7.53 4.61 -12.44
C LEU A 96 -8.16 3.30 -11.96
N GLU A 97 -7.78 2.16 -12.56
CA GLU A 97 -8.32 0.86 -12.14
C GLU A 97 -7.85 0.49 -10.72
N ILE A 98 -6.60 0.81 -10.34
CA ILE A 98 -6.11 0.62 -8.96
C ILE A 98 -6.94 1.44 -7.97
N ALA A 99 -7.27 2.69 -8.30
CA ALA A 99 -8.07 3.57 -7.44
C ALA A 99 -9.53 3.11 -7.31
N GLU A 100 -10.10 2.52 -8.37
CA GLU A 100 -11.43 1.89 -8.34
C GLU A 100 -11.45 0.61 -7.49
N GLY A 101 -10.33 -0.13 -7.46
CA GLY A 101 -10.17 -1.37 -6.69
C GLY A 101 -10.73 -2.61 -7.39
N GLY A 102 -11.08 -3.62 -6.60
CA GLY A 102 -11.56 -4.91 -7.11
C GLY A 102 -10.51 -5.69 -7.93
N PRO A 103 -10.93 -6.75 -8.65
CA PRO A 103 -10.01 -7.61 -9.39
C PRO A 103 -9.23 -6.85 -10.49
N GLY A 104 -9.88 -5.91 -11.18
CA GLY A 104 -9.23 -5.07 -12.21
C GLY A 104 -8.12 -4.20 -11.63
N GLY A 105 -8.37 -3.56 -10.49
CA GLY A 105 -7.37 -2.78 -9.76
C GLY A 105 -6.22 -3.61 -9.22
N GLU A 106 -6.50 -4.81 -8.70
CA GLU A 106 -5.47 -5.75 -8.26
C GLU A 106 -4.57 -6.17 -9.43
N LEU A 107 -5.15 -6.54 -10.58
CA LEU A 107 -4.38 -6.90 -11.77
C LEU A 107 -3.52 -5.74 -12.28
N ALA A 108 -4.10 -4.54 -12.34
CA ALA A 108 -3.40 -3.33 -12.73
C ALA A 108 -2.22 -3.04 -11.78
N PHE A 109 -2.40 -3.27 -10.49
CA PHE A 109 -1.32 -3.13 -9.50
C PHE A 109 -0.21 -4.16 -9.67
N LEU A 110 -0.53 -5.41 -10.01
CA LEU A 110 0.49 -6.43 -10.29
C LEU A 110 1.34 -6.04 -11.50
N VAL A 111 0.71 -5.56 -12.58
CA VAL A 111 1.42 -4.99 -13.74
C VAL A 111 2.33 -3.84 -13.29
N LEU A 112 1.81 -2.88 -12.53
CA LEU A 112 2.57 -1.73 -12.04
C LEU A 112 3.77 -2.15 -11.17
N THR A 113 3.56 -3.09 -10.24
CA THR A 113 4.58 -3.61 -9.33
C THR A 113 5.69 -4.31 -10.10
N ARG A 114 5.35 -5.12 -11.10
CA ARG A 114 6.32 -5.76 -12.00
C ARG A 114 7.14 -4.74 -12.76
N ARG A 115 6.51 -3.69 -13.31
CA ARG A 115 7.22 -2.62 -14.03
C ARG A 115 8.12 -1.78 -13.11
N LEU A 116 7.78 -1.68 -11.83
CA LEU A 116 8.58 -0.99 -10.81
C LEU A 116 9.45 -1.93 -9.96
N ALA A 117 9.60 -3.21 -10.33
CA ALA A 117 10.30 -4.21 -9.52
C ALA A 117 11.73 -3.78 -9.16
N LEU A 118 12.48 -3.21 -10.11
CA LEU A 118 13.84 -2.71 -9.85
C LEU A 118 13.85 -1.55 -8.84
N VAL A 119 12.82 -0.70 -8.82
CA VAL A 119 12.68 0.38 -7.84
C VAL A 119 12.35 -0.21 -6.47
N VAL A 120 11.40 -1.14 -6.41
CA VAL A 120 11.00 -1.83 -5.18
C VAL A 120 12.21 -2.51 -4.54
N VAL A 121 12.95 -3.31 -5.32
CA VAL A 121 14.16 -4.02 -4.88
C VAL A 121 15.20 -3.07 -4.32
N LYS A 122 15.53 -2.00 -5.06
CA LYS A 122 16.55 -1.04 -4.64
C LYS A 122 16.16 -0.27 -3.38
N LEU A 123 14.89 0.06 -3.21
CA LEU A 123 14.42 0.75 -2.01
C LEU A 123 14.42 -0.19 -0.81
N ALA A 124 13.98 -1.43 -0.97
CA ALA A 124 14.05 -2.45 0.07
C ALA A 124 15.50 -2.64 0.57
N GLU A 125 16.44 -2.87 -0.35
CA GLU A 125 17.87 -3.03 -0.01
C GLU A 125 18.47 -1.78 0.64
N ARG A 126 18.21 -0.61 0.06
CA ARG A 126 18.81 0.66 0.52
C ARG A 126 18.42 1.02 1.94
N TYR A 127 17.18 0.72 2.32
CA TYR A 127 16.62 1.09 3.62
C TYR A 127 16.52 -0.11 4.58
N GLY A 128 17.01 -1.30 4.20
CA GLY A 128 16.91 -2.49 5.05
C GLY A 128 15.48 -2.96 5.31
N LEU A 129 14.56 -2.68 4.38
CA LEU A 129 13.14 -3.01 4.50
C LEU A 129 12.81 -4.34 3.81
N GLY A 130 11.78 -5.02 4.30
CA GLY A 130 11.19 -6.14 3.58
C GLY A 130 10.50 -5.69 2.29
N MET A 131 10.63 -6.48 1.21
CA MET A 131 9.99 -6.19 -0.08
C MET A 131 8.49 -5.94 0.04
N SER A 132 7.78 -6.75 0.85
CA SER A 132 6.34 -6.62 1.06
C SER A 132 5.95 -5.26 1.65
N SER A 133 6.79 -4.65 2.50
CA SER A 133 6.54 -3.30 3.04
C SER A 133 6.65 -2.22 1.96
N VAL A 134 7.63 -2.36 1.06
CA VAL A 134 7.80 -1.45 -0.08
C VAL A 134 6.65 -1.61 -1.09
N VAL A 135 6.22 -2.85 -1.37
CA VAL A 135 5.05 -3.14 -2.22
C VAL A 135 3.77 -2.58 -1.60
N ALA A 136 3.53 -2.77 -0.31
CA ALA A 136 2.37 -2.18 0.38
C ALA A 136 2.39 -0.64 0.33
N SER A 137 3.57 -0.04 0.48
CA SER A 137 3.74 1.42 0.34
C SER A 137 3.43 1.90 -1.08
N LEU A 138 3.82 1.12 -2.09
CA LEU A 138 3.49 1.37 -3.50
C LEU A 138 1.99 1.22 -3.77
N TRP A 139 1.32 0.22 -3.19
CA TRP A 139 -0.14 0.04 -3.30
C TRP A 139 -0.89 1.28 -2.85
N LEU A 140 -0.62 1.71 -1.61
CA LEU A 140 -1.26 2.89 -1.03
C LEU A 140 -0.96 4.16 -1.84
N LEU A 141 0.26 4.31 -2.35
CA LEU A 141 0.62 5.44 -3.20
C LEU A 141 -0.11 5.43 -4.55
N ALA A 142 -0.25 4.25 -5.15
CA ALA A 142 -0.90 4.08 -6.45
C ALA A 142 -2.42 4.30 -6.36
N ALA A 143 -3.06 3.78 -5.31
CA ALA A 143 -4.49 3.95 -5.06
C ALA A 143 -4.87 5.43 -4.85
N ASP A 144 -4.02 6.19 -4.16
CA ASP A 144 -4.26 7.62 -3.87
C ASP A 144 -3.55 8.57 -4.86
N TYR A 145 -3.11 8.08 -6.03
CA TYR A 145 -2.28 8.87 -6.92
C TYR A 145 -3.06 10.05 -7.55
N PRO A 146 -2.61 11.31 -7.42
CA PRO A 146 -3.39 12.49 -7.80
C PRO A 146 -3.29 12.79 -9.31
N LEU A 147 -3.91 11.95 -10.14
CA LEU A 147 -3.84 12.03 -11.61
C LEU A 147 -4.25 13.40 -12.17
N THR A 148 -5.23 14.08 -11.56
CA THR A 148 -5.67 15.42 -12.00
C THR A 148 -4.61 16.49 -11.80
N ARG A 149 -3.76 16.36 -10.77
CA ARG A 149 -2.68 17.31 -10.45
C ARG A 149 -1.36 16.96 -11.13
N ARG A 150 -1.15 15.67 -11.44
CA ARG A 150 0.11 15.14 -11.99
C ARG A 150 -0.17 14.17 -13.16
N PRO A 151 -0.72 14.67 -14.28
CA PRO A 151 -1.09 13.80 -15.42
C PRO A 151 0.11 13.31 -16.25
N HIS A 152 1.30 13.85 -16.02
CA HIS A 152 2.51 13.55 -16.78
C HIS A 152 3.65 13.08 -15.87
N ARG A 153 4.63 12.40 -16.48
CA ARG A 153 5.80 11.81 -15.83
C ARG A 153 5.40 10.90 -14.66
N ILE A 154 4.33 10.13 -14.85
CA ILE A 154 3.68 9.33 -13.82
C ILE A 154 4.67 8.35 -13.20
N ALA A 155 5.40 7.60 -14.03
CA ALA A 155 6.45 6.67 -13.59
C ALA A 155 7.52 7.32 -12.72
N LEU A 156 8.02 8.50 -13.13
CA LEU A 156 9.06 9.22 -12.41
C LEU A 156 8.52 9.73 -11.07
N ASN A 157 7.32 10.31 -11.07
CA ASN A 157 6.66 10.82 -9.88
C ASN A 157 6.37 9.69 -8.88
N LEU A 158 5.80 8.58 -9.33
CA LEU A 158 5.58 7.39 -8.49
C LEU A 158 6.88 6.92 -7.82
N ARG A 159 7.98 6.85 -8.58
CA ARG A 159 9.29 6.49 -8.02
C ARG A 159 9.75 7.47 -6.93
N LEU A 160 9.66 8.77 -7.20
CA LEU A 160 10.11 9.81 -6.27
C LEU A 160 9.24 9.87 -5.02
N ASP A 161 7.91 9.77 -5.19
CA ASP A 161 6.95 9.78 -4.09
C ASP A 161 7.09 8.51 -3.23
N LEU A 162 7.30 7.34 -3.85
CA LEU A 162 7.58 6.09 -3.12
C LEU A 162 8.87 6.19 -2.31
N GLN A 163 9.95 6.69 -2.91
CA GLN A 163 11.22 6.90 -2.21
C GLN A 163 11.06 7.89 -1.06
N LYS A 164 10.34 8.99 -1.28
CA LYS A 164 10.08 10.00 -0.24
C LYS A 164 9.30 9.40 0.92
N ARG A 165 8.27 8.59 0.63
CA ARG A 165 7.45 7.92 1.63
C ARG A 165 8.26 6.95 2.47
N ILE A 166 9.00 6.05 1.82
CA ILE A 166 9.88 5.09 2.51
C ILE A 166 10.92 5.79 3.38
N ARG A 167 11.54 6.87 2.88
CA ARG A 167 12.49 7.65 3.67
C ARG A 167 11.82 8.26 4.91
N HIS A 168 10.59 8.76 4.76
CA HIS A 168 9.84 9.33 5.88
C HIS A 168 9.48 8.25 6.91
N ASP A 169 8.95 7.12 6.45
CA ASP A 169 8.57 6.00 7.30
C ASP A 169 9.78 5.44 8.05
N GLU A 170 10.96 5.37 7.39
CA GLU A 170 12.22 4.97 8.02
C GLU A 170 12.70 5.99 9.08
N VAL A 171 12.61 7.29 8.80
CA VAL A 171 12.98 8.33 9.78
C VAL A 171 12.04 8.30 10.97
N GLU A 172 10.73 8.13 10.73
CA GLU A 172 9.73 8.01 11.79
C GLU A 172 9.93 6.74 12.61
N TYR A 173 10.24 5.62 11.96
CA TYR A 173 10.59 4.36 12.62
C TYR A 173 11.83 4.54 13.50
N ARG A 174 12.91 5.13 12.99
CA ARG A 174 14.15 5.34 13.76
C ARG A 174 13.93 6.29 14.93
N ALA A 175 13.24 7.41 14.71
CA ALA A 175 12.91 8.34 15.78
C ALA A 175 12.06 7.65 16.87
N SER A 176 11.11 6.80 16.48
CA SER A 176 10.29 6.02 17.41
C SER A 176 11.10 4.95 18.13
N HIS A 177 12.10 4.35 17.48
CA HIS A 177 12.98 3.34 18.07
C HIS A 177 14.02 3.96 19.03
N GLU A 178 14.58 5.12 18.69
CA GLU A 178 15.45 5.91 19.57
C GLU A 178 14.69 6.41 20.81
N LEU A 179 13.42 6.80 20.64
CA LEU A 179 12.53 7.14 21.76
C LEU A 179 12.14 5.90 22.60
N ARG A 180 12.00 4.72 21.98
CA ARG A 180 11.81 3.45 22.70
C ARG A 180 13.02 3.06 23.56
N GLY A 181 14.24 3.39 23.14
CA GLY A 181 15.44 3.22 23.96
C GLY A 181 15.44 4.07 25.24
N LEU A 182 14.49 4.99 25.38
CA LEU A 182 14.27 5.85 26.55
C LEU A 182 12.97 5.53 27.31
N GLY A 183 12.25 4.48 26.92
CA GLY A 183 11.00 4.03 27.54
C GLY A 183 10.22 3.11 26.60
N GLU A 184 10.33 1.80 26.80
CA GLU A 184 9.65 0.77 26.02
C GLU A 184 8.14 0.76 26.33
N ASP A 185 7.30 0.79 25.27
CA ASP A 185 6.01 0.05 25.16
C ASP A 185 5.03 0.62 24.09
N VAL A 186 5.30 1.78 23.48
CA VAL A 186 4.23 2.51 22.75
C VAL A 186 3.94 2.07 21.29
N GLU A 187 4.87 1.42 20.60
CA GLU A 187 4.85 1.39 19.11
C GLU A 187 4.36 0.04 18.50
N VAL A 188 3.78 -0.88 19.31
CA VAL A 188 3.14 -2.12 18.80
C VAL A 188 1.80 -1.83 18.11
N VAL A 189 1.09 -0.78 18.54
CA VAL A 189 -0.29 -0.47 18.11
C VAL A 189 -0.38 0.13 16.70
N ARG A 190 0.65 0.88 16.25
CA ARG A 190 0.59 1.57 14.94
C ARG A 190 0.88 0.68 13.73
N ARG A 191 1.61 -0.42 13.93
CA ARG A 191 1.89 -1.41 12.87
C ARG A 191 0.71 -2.36 12.63
N LEU A 192 -0.16 -2.53 13.64
CA LEU A 192 -1.35 -3.37 13.53
C LEU A 192 -2.34 -2.83 12.50
N ASP A 193 -2.59 -1.53 12.42
CA ASP A 193 -3.62 -0.97 11.51
C ASP A 193 -3.28 -1.13 10.02
N SER A 194 -2.01 -1.04 9.62
CA SER A 194 -1.61 -1.25 8.21
C SER A 194 -1.52 -2.73 7.83
N ARG A 195 -1.14 -3.60 8.78
CA ARG A 195 -1.13 -5.06 8.60
C ARG A 195 -2.54 -5.63 8.61
N GLN A 196 -3.44 -5.10 9.44
CA GLN A 196 -4.84 -5.49 9.51
C GLN A 196 -5.55 -5.20 8.20
N ARG A 197 -5.35 -4.04 7.58
CA ARG A 197 -5.91 -3.73 6.25
C ARG A 197 -5.46 -4.68 5.14
N PHE A 198 -4.23 -5.19 5.22
CA PHE A 198 -3.72 -6.19 4.28
C PHE A 198 -4.34 -7.57 4.55
N LEU A 199 -4.50 -7.95 5.82
CA LEU A 199 -5.13 -9.21 6.22
C LEU A 199 -6.65 -9.23 5.99
N ASP A 200 -7.35 -8.12 6.20
CA ASP A 200 -8.78 -7.97 5.93
C ASP A 200 -9.08 -8.07 4.42
N ALA A 201 -8.18 -7.55 3.58
CA ALA A 201 -8.25 -7.71 2.13
C ALA A 201 -7.99 -9.16 1.69
N ALA A 202 -7.13 -9.90 2.41
CA ALA A 202 -6.84 -11.31 2.13
C ALA A 202 -7.90 -12.27 2.71
N ALA A 203 -8.53 -11.93 3.84
CA ALA A 203 -9.53 -12.75 4.52
C ALA A 203 -10.92 -12.70 3.86
N ALA A 204 -11.17 -11.71 3.00
CA ALA A 204 -12.39 -11.61 2.22
C ALA A 204 -12.53 -12.71 1.14
N GLU A 205 -11.48 -13.52 0.86
CA GLU A 205 -11.51 -14.50 -0.23
C GLU A 205 -11.93 -15.94 0.14
N ASP A 206 -11.71 -16.49 1.34
CA ASP A 206 -12.28 -17.80 1.75
C ASP A 206 -11.89 -18.17 3.21
N PRO A 207 -12.82 -18.20 4.19
CA PRO A 207 -12.50 -18.56 5.57
C PRO A 207 -12.17 -20.05 5.78
N ALA A 208 -12.44 -20.93 4.81
CA ALA A 208 -12.26 -22.38 4.98
C ALA A 208 -10.79 -22.86 4.91
N ARG A 209 -9.85 -22.03 4.43
CA ARG A 209 -8.46 -22.47 4.18
C ARG A 209 -7.43 -22.16 5.27
N MET A 210 -7.81 -21.47 6.36
CA MET A 210 -6.88 -21.09 7.44
C MET A 210 -6.80 -22.08 8.61
N VAL A 211 -7.60 -23.14 8.64
CA VAL A 211 -7.77 -23.99 9.84
C VAL A 211 -6.67 -25.05 10.03
N GLU A 212 -5.85 -25.36 9.02
CA GLU A 212 -4.92 -26.51 9.12
C GLU A 212 -3.47 -26.19 9.54
N SER A 213 -3.16 -24.99 10.03
CA SER A 213 -1.80 -24.72 10.50
C SER A 213 -1.74 -23.80 11.72
N MET A 214 -2.17 -24.31 12.88
CA MET A 214 -1.84 -23.76 14.19
C MET A 214 -2.02 -24.86 15.24
N GLN A 215 -0.98 -25.32 15.94
CA GLN A 215 -0.51 -24.77 17.22
C GLN A 215 0.66 -25.62 17.81
N PRO A 216 1.34 -25.24 18.94
CA PRO A 216 1.21 -24.03 19.78
C PRO A 216 2.53 -23.34 20.19
N PHE A 217 2.36 -22.25 20.96
CA PHE A 217 3.29 -21.49 21.81
C PHE A 217 4.02 -20.29 21.17
N SER A 218 3.30 -19.18 21.07
CA SER A 218 3.86 -17.86 21.40
C SER A 218 2.75 -16.92 21.86
N ALA A 219 3.04 -16.10 22.85
CA ALA A 219 2.15 -15.07 23.40
C ALA A 219 2.06 -13.87 22.42
N ASP A 220 1.54 -14.10 21.22
CA ASP A 220 1.31 -13.05 20.22
C ASP A 220 -0.08 -12.42 20.45
N PRO A 221 -0.17 -11.15 20.90
CA PRO A 221 -1.45 -10.46 21.05
C PRO A 221 -2.23 -10.34 19.73
N ALA A 222 -1.56 -10.42 18.56
CA ALA A 222 -2.24 -10.46 17.27
C ALA A 222 -2.98 -11.79 17.02
N ALA A 223 -2.49 -12.90 17.58
CA ALA A 223 -3.20 -14.19 17.51
C ALA A 223 -4.46 -14.18 18.37
N ALA A 224 -4.47 -13.43 19.48
CA ALA A 224 -5.65 -13.28 20.34
C ALA A 224 -6.76 -12.44 19.66
N VAL A 225 -6.40 -11.41 18.89
CA VAL A 225 -7.36 -10.63 18.10
C VAL A 225 -7.93 -11.45 16.94
N ASN A 226 -7.09 -12.22 16.24
CA ASN A 226 -7.54 -13.11 15.15
C ASN A 226 -8.35 -14.32 15.62
N ALA A 227 -8.19 -14.74 16.88
CA ALA A 227 -9.00 -15.77 17.51
C ALA A 227 -10.31 -15.23 18.11
N SER A 228 -10.56 -13.92 18.01
CA SER A 228 -11.79 -13.31 18.52
C SER A 228 -12.96 -13.72 17.64
N THR A 229 -14.00 -14.29 18.25
CA THR A 229 -15.27 -14.64 17.59
C THR A 229 -16.18 -13.44 17.35
N LEU A 230 -15.74 -12.24 17.74
CA LEU A 230 -16.49 -11.00 17.61
C LEU A 230 -16.44 -10.49 16.16
N SER A 231 -17.58 -10.01 15.65
CA SER A 231 -17.61 -9.41 14.32
C SER A 231 -16.79 -8.11 14.29
N ALA A 232 -16.35 -7.67 13.11
CA ALA A 232 -15.65 -6.39 12.96
C ALA A 232 -16.48 -5.19 13.48
N ALA A 233 -17.82 -5.29 13.39
CA ALA A 233 -18.73 -4.31 13.96
C ALA A 233 -18.71 -4.32 15.50
N ASP A 234 -18.72 -5.51 16.12
CA ASP A 234 -18.66 -5.66 17.58
C ASP A 234 -17.30 -5.22 18.14
N LEU A 235 -16.21 -5.49 17.42
CA LEU A 235 -14.87 -5.01 17.77
C LEU A 235 -14.76 -3.49 17.67
N ALA A 236 -15.32 -2.89 16.60
CA ALA A 236 -15.36 -1.44 16.46
C ALA A 236 -16.21 -0.79 17.55
N GLU A 237 -17.38 -1.36 17.86
CA GLU A 237 -18.26 -0.87 18.94
C GLU A 237 -17.59 -1.02 20.31
N GLY A 238 -16.96 -2.17 20.58
CA GLY A 238 -16.21 -2.41 21.80
C GLY A 238 -15.05 -1.42 21.98
N LEU A 239 -14.31 -1.14 20.91
CA LEU A 239 -13.20 -0.18 20.92
C LEU A 239 -13.71 1.26 21.11
N LEU A 240 -14.82 1.64 20.48
CA LEU A 240 -15.44 2.97 20.69
C LEU A 240 -16.01 3.13 22.10
N ARG A 241 -16.59 2.06 22.65
CA ARG A 241 -17.07 2.04 24.04
C ARG A 241 -15.91 2.18 25.02
N TRP A 242 -14.81 1.47 24.80
CA TRP A 242 -13.58 1.65 25.60
C TRP A 242 -12.99 3.05 25.42
N ALA A 243 -12.93 3.55 24.17
CA ALA A 243 -12.43 4.89 23.85
C ALA A 243 -13.15 6.00 24.64
N SER A 244 -14.46 5.85 24.90
CA SER A 244 -15.24 6.79 25.72
C SER A 244 -14.79 6.93 27.16
N GLN A 245 -13.98 6.00 27.67
CA GLN A 245 -13.40 6.06 29.03
C GLN A 245 -12.15 6.94 29.07
N VAL A 246 -11.48 7.16 27.93
CA VAL A 246 -10.17 7.84 27.84
C VAL A 246 -10.19 9.08 26.95
N LEU A 247 -11.21 9.23 26.11
CA LEU A 247 -11.40 10.38 25.22
C LEU A 247 -12.62 11.21 25.62
N SER A 248 -12.63 12.47 25.17
CA SER A 248 -13.84 13.29 25.26
C SER A 248 -14.94 12.73 24.37
N ALA A 249 -16.21 12.91 24.75
CA ALA A 249 -17.36 12.47 23.94
C ALA A 249 -17.27 12.96 22.48
N SER A 250 -16.83 14.20 22.30
CA SER A 250 -16.63 14.81 20.98
C SER A 250 -15.46 14.22 20.16
N ASP A 251 -14.44 13.63 20.80
CA ASP A 251 -13.38 12.92 20.07
C ASP A 251 -13.83 11.50 19.70
N VAL A 252 -14.65 10.86 20.55
CA VAL A 252 -15.29 9.58 20.24
C VAL A 252 -16.23 9.74 19.05
N GLU A 253 -17.07 10.78 19.04
CA GLU A 253 -17.97 11.10 17.93
C GLU A 253 -17.20 11.28 16.61
N LEU A 254 -16.09 12.03 16.64
CA LEU A 254 -15.20 12.18 15.48
C LEU A 254 -14.68 10.83 14.98
N LEU A 255 -14.20 9.96 15.88
CA LEU A 255 -13.70 8.64 15.52
C LEU A 255 -14.81 7.75 14.96
N THR A 256 -16.02 7.80 15.54
CA THR A 256 -17.20 7.10 15.03
C THR A 256 -17.52 7.57 13.61
N MET A 257 -17.57 8.86 13.31
CA MET A 257 -17.87 9.33 11.94
C MET A 257 -16.81 8.94 10.91
N VAL A 258 -15.54 8.84 11.32
CA VAL A 258 -14.43 8.46 10.43
C VAL A 258 -14.32 6.94 10.26
N PHE A 259 -14.59 6.16 11.30
CA PHE A 259 -14.25 4.73 11.39
C PHE A 259 -15.43 3.79 11.65
N ALA A 260 -16.64 4.27 11.97
CA ALA A 260 -17.77 3.40 12.27
C ALA A 260 -18.02 2.43 11.11
N ALA A 261 -17.84 1.15 11.45
CA ALA A 261 -18.05 0.02 10.57
C ALA A 261 -19.55 -0.14 10.33
N GLY A 262 -19.97 -0.02 9.07
CA GLY A 262 -21.37 -0.18 8.67
C GLY A 262 -21.64 0.32 7.25
N GLY A 263 -20.83 1.24 6.75
CA GLY A 263 -20.81 1.63 5.35
C GLY A 263 -19.64 1.01 4.59
N PRO A 264 -19.80 0.64 3.30
CA PRO A 264 -18.69 0.17 2.45
C PRO A 264 -17.64 1.25 2.14
N ARG A 265 -17.80 2.48 2.65
CA ARG A 265 -16.87 3.60 2.44
C ARG A 265 -16.72 4.41 3.73
N ARG A 266 -15.47 4.79 4.04
CA ARG A 266 -15.17 5.79 5.07
C ARG A 266 -15.79 7.13 4.66
N THR A 267 -16.41 7.82 5.61
CA THR A 267 -16.89 9.18 5.40
C THR A 267 -15.69 10.08 5.07
N PRO A 268 -15.69 10.82 3.95
CA PRO A 268 -14.62 11.74 3.62
C PRO A 268 -14.40 12.75 4.75
N LEU A 269 -13.14 13.03 5.09
CA LEU A 269 -12.80 13.89 6.23
C LEU A 269 -13.35 15.32 6.08
N GLU A 270 -13.57 15.78 4.85
CA GLU A 270 -14.20 17.07 4.53
C GLU A 270 -15.68 17.10 4.96
N GLN A 271 -16.40 16.01 4.75
CA GLN A 271 -17.80 15.87 5.18
C GLN A 271 -17.87 15.81 6.70
N VAL A 272 -17.01 15.02 7.35
CA VAL A 272 -16.91 14.97 8.81
C VAL A 272 -16.58 16.34 9.42
N ALA A 273 -15.69 17.10 8.76
CA ALA A 273 -15.37 18.45 9.19
C ALA A 273 -16.59 19.39 9.11
N ALA A 274 -17.36 19.31 8.02
CA ALA A 274 -18.58 20.10 7.85
C ALA A 274 -19.64 19.75 8.90
N GLU A 275 -19.87 18.45 9.16
CA GLU A 275 -20.84 17.97 10.16
C GLU A 275 -20.47 18.42 11.59
N LEU A 276 -19.17 18.46 11.93
CA LEU A 276 -18.68 18.93 13.23
C LEU A 276 -18.53 20.46 13.33
N GLY A 277 -18.79 21.21 12.27
CA GLY A 277 -18.53 22.66 12.24
C GLY A 277 -17.05 23.03 12.42
N LEU A 278 -16.14 22.14 11.99
CA LEU A 278 -14.69 22.32 12.08
C LEU A 278 -14.08 22.61 10.72
N SER A 279 -12.93 23.29 10.71
CA SER A 279 -12.11 23.35 9.50
C SER A 279 -11.48 21.98 9.23
N HIS A 280 -11.26 21.64 7.96
CA HIS A 280 -10.62 20.37 7.58
C HIS A 280 -9.27 20.15 8.28
N GLN A 281 -8.46 21.21 8.47
CA GLN A 281 -7.21 21.15 9.21
C GLN A 281 -7.43 20.88 10.70
N ALA A 282 -8.41 21.52 11.33
CA ALA A 282 -8.74 21.29 12.73
C ALA A 282 -9.23 19.85 12.95
N THR A 283 -10.07 19.32 12.06
CA THR A 283 -10.54 17.92 12.07
C THR A 283 -9.37 16.95 12.00
N ARG A 284 -8.42 17.16 11.08
CA ARG A 284 -7.23 16.31 10.96
C ARG A 284 -6.35 16.34 12.22
N GLN A 285 -6.08 17.53 12.76
CA GLN A 285 -5.28 17.68 13.99
C GLN A 285 -5.99 17.04 15.19
N ARG A 286 -7.31 17.17 15.26
CA ARG A 286 -8.13 16.57 16.32
C ARG A 286 -8.14 15.05 16.21
N LEU A 287 -8.32 14.52 15.01
CA LEU A 287 -8.25 13.09 14.73
C LEU A 287 -6.90 12.50 15.15
N GLN A 288 -5.80 13.16 14.74
CA GLN A 288 -4.44 12.73 15.11
C GLN A 288 -4.23 12.71 16.64
N ARG A 289 -4.69 13.75 17.35
CA ARG A 289 -4.60 13.81 18.82
C ARG A 289 -5.43 12.72 19.49
N ALA A 290 -6.64 12.46 19.00
CA ALA A 290 -7.51 11.41 19.52
C ALA A 290 -6.88 10.02 19.33
N THR A 291 -6.35 9.73 18.14
CA THR A 291 -5.62 8.47 17.86
C THR A 291 -4.39 8.33 18.75
N GLN A 292 -3.61 9.40 18.95
CA GLN A 292 -2.43 9.36 19.81
C GLN A 292 -2.78 9.10 21.27
N ARG A 293 -3.85 9.72 21.80
CA ARG A 293 -4.35 9.46 23.15
C ARG A 293 -4.85 8.03 23.33
N LEU A 294 -5.55 7.49 22.33
CA LEU A 294 -5.96 6.08 22.35
C LEU A 294 -4.76 5.15 22.39
N SER A 295 -3.75 5.37 21.54
CA SER A 295 -2.53 4.56 21.58
C SER A 295 -1.84 4.64 22.95
N GLN A 296 -1.72 5.83 23.55
CA GLN A 296 -1.15 5.99 24.89
C GLN A 296 -1.94 5.24 25.95
N ALA A 297 -3.28 5.32 25.91
CA ALA A 297 -4.14 4.63 26.85
C ALA A 297 -4.07 3.09 26.72
N VAL A 298 -3.95 2.56 25.50
CA VAL A 298 -3.77 1.11 25.27
C VAL A 298 -2.46 0.64 25.88
N CYS A 299 -1.38 1.41 25.72
CA CYS A 299 -0.09 1.10 26.31
C CYS A 299 -0.12 1.14 27.84
N ALA A 300 -0.70 2.18 28.42
CA ALA A 300 -0.85 2.29 29.88
C ALA A 300 -1.71 1.17 30.48
N ALA A 301 -2.69 0.65 29.74
CA ALA A 301 -3.51 -0.49 30.16
C ALA A 301 -2.81 -1.85 29.98
N SER A 302 -1.75 -1.90 29.16
CA SER A 302 -1.00 -3.12 28.86
C SER A 302 0.26 -3.28 29.73
N GLU A 303 0.73 -2.20 30.35
CA GLU A 303 1.80 -2.27 31.34
C GLU A 303 1.35 -3.19 32.48
N PRO A 304 2.06 -4.31 32.74
CA PRO A 304 1.71 -5.20 33.82
C PRO A 304 1.72 -4.39 35.11
N GLN A 305 0.57 -4.33 35.79
CA GLN A 305 0.52 -3.77 37.14
C GLN A 305 1.44 -4.63 37.99
N ASP A 306 2.66 -4.14 38.20
CA ASP A 306 3.69 -4.80 38.99
C ASP A 306 3.04 -5.05 40.36
N GLU A 307 2.68 -6.32 40.65
CA GLU A 307 2.03 -6.77 41.88
C GLU A 307 2.96 -6.64 43.11
N ARG A 308 3.87 -5.66 43.09
CA ARG A 308 4.85 -5.33 44.11
C ARG A 308 4.41 -4.12 44.90
N SER A 309 3.20 -4.15 45.46
CA SER A 309 2.88 -3.27 46.58
C SER A 309 1.66 -3.72 47.39
N CYS A 310 1.58 -5.02 47.71
CA CYS A 310 0.81 -5.49 48.86
C CYS A 310 1.77 -6.29 49.77
N ALA A 311 2.46 -5.54 50.64
CA ALA A 311 2.95 -6.04 51.92
C ALA A 311 1.89 -5.78 52.98
#